data_AF-A0A961CHZ4-F1
#
_entry.id   AF-A0A961CHZ4-F1
#
_cell.length_a   1.000
_cell.length_b   1.000
_cell.length_c   1.000
_cell.angle_alpha   90.00
_cell.angle_beta   90.00
_cell.angle_gamma   90.00
#
_symmetry.space_group_name_H-M   'P 1'
#
loop_
_entity.id
_entity.type
_entity.pdbx_description
1 polymer ?
#
loop_
_entity_poly.entity_id
_entity_poly.type
_entity_poly.pdbx_seq_one_letter_code
_entity_poly.pdbx_strand_id
1 'polypeptide(L)'
;MTEYDPFARGPHPVGVRTIDVPDAARDRVVPVEVWYPATDGYAGQDLDDATRDAFELMPGLPASRQDAVRDAEPAAGPFPAVVFSHGFAGHRRQTTHLCTHLASHGYAVAAPDHVGNTVADVMAMIMNGVTMADAGAYVAQSAADRPLDA
;
A
#
# COMPACT_ATOMS: atom_id res chain seq x y z
N MET A 1 -12.06 -11.89 30.49
CA MET A 1 -11.82 -11.16 29.23
C MET A 1 -10.34 -10.85 29.21
N THR A 2 -9.61 -11.35 28.23
CA THR A 2 -8.28 -10.80 27.92
C THR A 2 -8.45 -9.31 27.59
N GLU A 3 -7.57 -8.48 28.11
CA GLU A 3 -7.53 -7.05 27.79
C GLU A 3 -7.21 -6.90 26.30
N TYR A 4 -8.01 -6.13 25.57
CA TYR A 4 -7.77 -5.87 24.15
C TYR A 4 -6.64 -4.84 24.02
N ASP A 5 -5.54 -5.24 23.38
CA ASP A 5 -4.45 -4.33 23.02
C ASP A 5 -4.51 -4.04 21.51
N PRO A 6 -4.87 -2.81 21.09
CA PRO A 6 -4.93 -2.44 19.67
C PRO A 6 -3.55 -2.35 19.00
N PHE A 7 -2.46 -2.38 19.77
CA PHE A 7 -1.10 -2.38 19.23
C PHE A 7 -0.53 -3.80 19.11
N ALA A 8 -1.18 -4.78 19.74
CA ALA A 8 -0.78 -6.17 19.60
C ALA A 8 -1.00 -6.64 18.16
N ARG A 9 0.05 -7.23 17.60
CA ARG A 9 -0.01 -7.88 16.29
C ARG A 9 -0.92 -9.10 16.34
N GLY A 10 -1.63 -9.36 15.25
CA GLY A 10 -2.43 -10.56 15.11
C GLY A 10 -1.56 -11.82 14.89
N PRO A 11 -2.17 -13.01 14.94
CA PRO A 11 -1.43 -14.28 14.94
C PRO A 11 -0.89 -14.67 13.58
N HIS A 12 -1.35 -14.06 12.49
CA HIS A 12 -0.96 -14.46 11.14
C HIS A 12 0.39 -13.85 10.75
N PRO A 13 1.31 -14.63 10.15
CA PRO A 13 2.40 -14.02 9.40
C PRO A 13 1.85 -13.24 8.21
N VAL A 14 2.57 -12.22 7.75
CA VAL A 14 2.10 -11.34 6.67
C VAL A 14 2.94 -11.51 5.43
N GLY A 15 2.26 -11.71 4.30
CA GLY A 15 2.83 -11.62 2.96
C GLY A 15 2.50 -10.29 2.31
N VAL A 16 3.34 -9.86 1.36
CA VAL A 16 3.09 -8.68 0.55
C VAL A 16 3.45 -8.92 -0.91
N ARG A 17 2.63 -8.42 -1.84
CA ARG A 17 2.94 -8.42 -3.28
C ARG A 17 2.43 -7.15 -3.94
N THR A 18 3.03 -6.79 -5.08
CA THR A 18 2.47 -5.75 -5.96
C THR A 18 1.71 -6.45 -7.09
N ILE A 19 0.51 -5.95 -7.41
CA ILE A 19 -0.24 -6.35 -8.60
C ILE A 19 -0.52 -5.12 -9.47
N ASP A 20 -0.59 -5.33 -10.76
CA ASP A 20 -0.95 -4.30 -11.73
C ASP A 20 -2.39 -4.49 -12.17
N VAL A 21 -3.24 -3.49 -11.89
CA VAL A 21 -4.66 -3.52 -12.22
C VAL A 21 -4.92 -2.62 -13.44
N PRO A 22 -5.39 -3.15 -14.58
CA PRO A 22 -5.71 -2.32 -15.73
C PRO A 22 -6.99 -1.49 -15.49
N ASP A 23 -6.92 -0.19 -15.76
CA ASP A 23 -8.05 0.76 -15.78
C ASP A 23 -8.32 1.16 -17.22
N ALA A 24 -9.10 0.33 -17.92
CA ALA A 24 -9.40 0.51 -19.35
C ALA A 24 -10.20 1.80 -19.63
N ALA A 25 -10.98 2.29 -18.66
CA ALA A 25 -11.78 3.50 -18.83
C ALA A 25 -10.90 4.76 -18.95
N ARG A 26 -9.69 4.72 -18.39
CA ARG A 26 -8.72 5.82 -18.40
C ARG A 26 -7.41 5.47 -19.11
N ASP A 27 -7.37 4.34 -19.82
CA ASP A 27 -6.21 3.82 -20.54
C ASP A 27 -4.91 3.85 -19.71
N ARG A 28 -4.97 3.31 -18.50
CA ARG A 28 -3.82 3.28 -17.57
C ARG A 28 -3.73 1.96 -16.80
N VAL A 29 -2.59 1.76 -16.15
CA VAL A 29 -2.36 0.68 -15.19
C VAL A 29 -2.23 1.29 -13.80
N VAL A 30 -2.90 0.68 -12.82
CA VAL A 30 -2.87 1.07 -11.41
C VAL A 30 -2.06 0.03 -10.62
N PRO A 31 -0.84 0.35 -10.18
CA PRO A 31 -0.10 -0.49 -9.26
C PRO A 31 -0.81 -0.55 -7.90
N VAL A 32 -0.96 -1.74 -7.34
CA VAL A 32 -1.60 -1.98 -6.05
C VAL A 32 -0.69 -2.82 -5.18
N GLU A 33 -0.39 -2.33 -3.98
CA GLU A 33 0.29 -3.12 -2.96
C GLU A 33 -0.75 -3.91 -2.16
N VAL A 34 -0.54 -5.22 -2.03
CA VAL A 34 -1.49 -6.11 -1.36
C VAL A 34 -0.79 -6.83 -0.21
N TRP A 35 -1.29 -6.60 1.00
CA TRP A 35 -0.90 -7.32 2.21
C TRP A 35 -1.95 -8.37 2.56
N TYR A 36 -1.51 -9.54 3.01
CA TYR A 36 -2.40 -10.66 3.27
C TYR A 36 -1.81 -11.60 4.33
N PRO A 37 -2.65 -12.38 5.02
CA PRO A 37 -2.18 -13.49 5.86
C PRO A 37 -1.41 -14.50 5.02
N ALA A 38 -0.15 -14.75 5.38
CA ALA A 38 0.69 -15.78 4.78
C ALA A 38 0.54 -17.12 5.52
N THR A 39 1.05 -18.20 4.92
CA THR A 39 1.12 -19.50 5.58
C THR A 39 2.06 -19.46 6.79
N ASP A 40 1.82 -20.34 7.79
CA ASP A 40 2.62 -20.41 9.02
C ASP A 40 4.11 -20.70 8.77
N GLY A 41 4.47 -21.20 7.57
CA GLY A 41 5.86 -21.34 7.15
C GLY A 41 6.67 -20.04 7.18
N TYR A 42 6.00 -18.89 7.16
CA TYR A 42 6.61 -17.56 7.22
C TYR A 42 6.58 -16.92 8.63
N ALA A 43 6.09 -17.63 9.65
CA ALA A 43 6.03 -17.10 11.01
C ALA A 43 7.39 -16.60 11.51
N GLY A 44 7.45 -15.33 11.91
CA GLY A 44 8.67 -14.67 12.39
C GLY A 44 9.57 -14.11 11.28
N GLN A 45 9.49 -14.65 10.05
CA GLN A 45 10.26 -14.13 8.91
C GLN A 45 9.78 -12.74 8.47
N ASP A 46 8.51 -12.44 8.71
CA ASP A 46 7.90 -11.14 8.47
C ASP A 46 8.34 -10.06 9.47
N LEU A 47 9.05 -10.43 10.54
CA LEU A 47 9.58 -9.52 11.56
C LEU A 47 11.12 -9.52 11.60
N ASP A 48 11.76 -10.54 11.04
CA ASP A 48 13.22 -10.63 10.96
C ASP A 48 13.77 -9.65 9.90
N ASP A 49 14.72 -8.82 10.31
CA ASP A 49 15.40 -7.84 9.45
C ASP A 49 16.07 -8.46 8.22
N ALA A 50 16.45 -9.73 8.27
CA ALA A 50 17.07 -10.44 7.16
C ALA A 50 16.07 -10.83 6.06
N THR A 51 14.80 -11.05 6.40
CA THR A 51 13.79 -11.63 5.50
C THR A 51 12.59 -10.73 5.24
N ARG A 52 12.32 -9.76 6.12
CA ARG A 52 11.22 -8.82 5.93
C ARG A 52 11.48 -7.92 4.73
N ASP A 53 10.39 -7.61 4.02
CA ASP A 53 10.42 -6.89 2.77
C ASP A 53 11.04 -5.49 2.95
N ALA A 54 11.81 -5.11 1.92
CA ALA A 54 12.41 -3.80 1.80
C ALA A 54 12.03 -3.19 0.47
N PHE A 55 11.71 -1.90 0.47
CA PHE A 55 11.30 -1.18 -0.72
C PHE A 55 11.80 0.26 -0.71
N GLU A 56 12.05 0.80 -1.89
CA GLU A 56 12.29 2.23 -2.07
C GLU A 56 10.96 2.94 -2.30
N LEU A 57 10.73 4.01 -1.53
CA LEU A 57 9.58 4.90 -1.73
C LEU A 57 9.74 5.71 -3.02
N MET A 58 10.97 6.16 -3.30
CA MET A 58 11.38 6.76 -4.55
C MET A 58 12.78 6.25 -4.92
N PRO A 59 13.10 6.13 -6.21
CA PRO A 59 14.43 5.73 -6.66
C PRO A 59 15.54 6.58 -6.03
N GLY A 60 16.51 5.91 -5.41
CA GLY A 60 17.69 6.57 -4.84
C GLY A 60 17.50 7.11 -3.41
N LEU A 61 16.32 6.95 -2.82
CA LEU A 61 16.16 7.13 -1.37
C LEU A 61 16.53 5.83 -0.63
N PRO A 62 16.95 5.91 0.66
CA PRO A 62 17.16 4.72 1.47
C PRO A 62 15.92 3.82 1.50
N ALA A 63 16.14 2.51 1.42
CA ALA A 63 15.06 1.54 1.50
C ALA A 63 14.35 1.62 2.86
N SER A 64 13.03 1.57 2.81
CA SER A 64 12.16 1.36 3.97
C SER A 64 11.87 -0.12 4.13
N ARG A 65 11.58 -0.55 5.37
CA ARG A 65 11.18 -1.93 5.67
C ARG A 65 9.71 -1.98 6.10
N GLN A 66 9.11 -3.15 5.92
CA GLN A 66 7.77 -3.42 6.39
C GLN A 66 7.66 -4.83 6.98
N ASP A 67 6.73 -5.01 7.91
CA ASP A 67 6.55 -6.26 8.65
C ASP A 67 5.74 -7.29 7.84
N ALA A 68 6.31 -7.70 6.70
CA ALA A 68 5.77 -8.64 5.75
C ALA A 68 6.90 -9.33 4.95
N VAL A 69 6.65 -10.51 4.41
CA VAL A 69 7.57 -11.19 3.48
C VAL A 69 7.09 -11.01 2.04
N ARG A 70 8.00 -10.57 1.15
CA ARG A 70 7.72 -10.40 -0.28
C ARG A 70 7.32 -11.72 -0.92
N ASP A 71 6.19 -11.72 -1.63
CA ASP A 71 5.65 -12.84 -2.39
C ASP A 71 5.48 -14.14 -1.59
N ALA A 72 5.31 -14.03 -0.26
CA ALA A 72 5.02 -15.18 0.59
C ALA A 72 3.74 -15.90 0.14
N GLU A 73 3.70 -17.22 0.34
CA GLU A 73 2.53 -18.03 0.05
C GLU A 73 1.33 -17.55 0.89
N PRO A 74 0.19 -17.17 0.29
CA PRO A 74 -1.00 -16.79 1.03
C PRO A 74 -1.58 -17.97 1.81
N ALA A 75 -2.06 -17.71 3.03
CA ALA A 75 -2.89 -18.67 3.74
C ALA A 75 -4.23 -18.87 3.00
N ALA A 76 -4.81 -20.06 3.16
CA ALA A 76 -6.16 -20.34 2.68
C ALA A 76 -7.20 -19.85 3.71
N GLY A 77 -8.27 -19.20 3.25
CA GLY A 77 -9.39 -18.81 4.10
C GLY A 77 -10.14 -17.58 3.58
N PRO A 78 -11.36 -17.34 4.08
CA PRO A 78 -12.06 -16.09 3.81
C PRO A 78 -11.45 -14.96 4.64
N PHE A 79 -10.69 -14.08 3.99
CA PHE A 79 -10.17 -12.86 4.62
C PHE A 79 -11.01 -11.66 4.17
N PRO A 80 -11.58 -10.87 5.10
CA PRO A 80 -12.26 -9.63 4.74
C PRO A 80 -11.30 -8.68 4.02
N ALA A 81 -11.80 -8.02 2.97
CA ALA A 81 -11.00 -7.08 2.19
C ALA A 81 -11.09 -5.66 2.77
N VAL A 82 -9.95 -4.98 2.82
CA VAL A 82 -9.83 -3.54 3.13
C VAL A 82 -9.13 -2.87 1.96
N VAL A 83 -9.69 -1.76 1.47
CA VAL A 83 -9.00 -0.89 0.51
C VAL A 83 -8.47 0.33 1.25
N PHE A 84 -7.16 0.53 1.20
CA PHE A 84 -6.50 1.68 1.83
C PHE A 84 -6.10 2.70 0.77
N SER A 85 -6.61 3.92 0.89
CA SER A 85 -6.30 5.03 -0.01
C SER A 85 -5.31 5.99 0.64
N HIS A 86 -4.15 6.19 0.02
CA HIS A 86 -3.18 7.18 0.50
C HIS A 86 -3.67 8.62 0.29
N GLY A 87 -3.04 9.56 0.99
CA GLY A 87 -3.32 11.00 0.88
C GLY A 87 -2.80 11.64 -0.40
N PHE A 88 -3.02 12.95 -0.56
CA PHE A 88 -2.45 13.75 -1.66
C PHE A 88 -0.91 13.66 -1.68
N ALA A 89 -0.33 13.53 -2.88
CA ALA A 89 1.10 13.29 -3.08
C ALA A 89 1.64 12.07 -2.29
N GLY A 90 0.76 11.10 -2.01
CA GLY A 90 1.11 9.91 -1.25
C GLY A 90 1.65 8.79 -2.12
N HIS A 91 1.60 7.57 -1.60
CA HIS A 91 2.04 6.38 -2.33
C HIS A 91 1.43 5.12 -1.72
N ARG A 92 1.22 4.07 -2.51
CA ARG A 92 0.63 2.80 -2.08
C ARG A 92 1.29 2.19 -0.83
N ARG A 93 2.60 2.38 -0.67
CA ARG A 93 3.40 1.88 0.48
C ARG A 93 3.60 2.92 1.61
N GLN A 94 2.76 3.96 1.70
CA GLN A 94 2.93 5.04 2.70
C GLN A 94 2.60 4.60 4.13
N THR A 95 1.64 3.70 4.31
CA THR A 95 1.11 3.31 5.64
C THR A 95 1.23 1.80 5.84
N THR A 96 2.44 1.27 5.59
CA THR A 96 2.70 -0.17 5.70
C THR A 96 2.42 -0.70 7.10
N HIS A 97 2.79 0.03 8.16
CA HIS A 97 2.54 -0.38 9.55
C HIS A 97 1.07 -0.72 9.85
N LEU A 98 0.11 0.07 9.33
CA LEU A 98 -1.31 -0.20 9.51
C LEU A 98 -1.75 -1.38 8.64
N CYS A 99 -1.28 -1.42 7.39
CA CYS A 99 -1.69 -2.45 6.45
C CYS A 99 -1.17 -3.85 6.86
N THR A 100 0.08 -3.93 7.34
CA THR A 100 0.65 -5.18 7.90
C THR A 100 -0.02 -5.56 9.21
N HIS A 101 -0.35 -4.58 10.07
CA HIS A 101 -1.11 -4.84 11.29
C HIS A 101 -2.48 -5.47 10.97
N LEU A 102 -3.28 -4.85 10.10
CA LEU A 102 -4.56 -5.40 9.66
C LEU A 102 -4.39 -6.78 9.02
N ALA A 103 -3.39 -6.97 8.17
CA ALA A 103 -3.13 -8.27 7.57
C ALA A 103 -2.80 -9.35 8.60
N SER A 104 -2.02 -9.03 9.64
CA SER A 104 -1.73 -9.96 10.74
C SER A 104 -2.98 -10.38 11.52
N HIS A 105 -4.04 -9.54 11.50
CA HIS A 105 -5.35 -9.80 12.09
C HIS A 105 -6.33 -10.51 11.15
N GLY A 106 -5.88 -10.98 9.99
CA GLY A 106 -6.71 -11.78 9.07
C GLY A 106 -7.42 -10.98 7.99
N TYR A 107 -6.99 -9.76 7.68
CA TYR A 107 -7.54 -8.96 6.57
C TYR A 107 -6.67 -9.07 5.32
N ALA A 108 -7.29 -9.09 4.14
CA ALA A 108 -6.58 -8.79 2.89
C ALA A 108 -6.65 -7.28 2.63
N VAL A 109 -5.52 -6.59 2.62
CA VAL A 109 -5.45 -5.13 2.49
C VAL A 109 -4.86 -4.78 1.13
N ALA A 110 -5.57 -3.99 0.33
CA ALA A 110 -5.11 -3.49 -0.96
C ALA A 110 -4.95 -1.96 -0.92
N ALA A 111 -3.75 -1.46 -1.24
CA ALA A 111 -3.49 -0.04 -1.39
C ALA A 111 -3.09 0.29 -2.83
N PRO A 112 -3.94 0.94 -3.63
CA PRO A 112 -3.57 1.42 -4.95
C PRO A 112 -2.68 2.66 -4.87
N ASP A 113 -1.83 2.84 -5.88
CA ASP A 113 -1.35 4.18 -6.23
C ASP A 113 -2.48 4.97 -6.88
N HIS A 114 -2.65 6.21 -6.46
CA HIS A 114 -3.47 7.17 -7.20
C HIS A 114 -2.63 7.74 -8.33
N VAL A 115 -2.62 7.06 -9.48
CA VAL A 115 -1.86 7.48 -10.68
C VAL A 115 -2.18 8.92 -11.04
N GLY A 116 -1.14 9.75 -11.17
CA GLY A 116 -1.29 11.18 -11.36
C GLY A 116 -1.52 11.95 -10.07
N ASN A 117 -1.28 11.35 -8.89
CA ASN A 117 -1.32 11.96 -7.55
C ASN A 117 -0.37 11.23 -6.57
N THR A 118 0.66 10.55 -7.07
CA THR A 118 1.72 10.01 -6.23
C THR A 118 2.76 11.08 -5.90
N VAL A 119 3.61 10.81 -4.89
CA VAL A 119 4.78 11.67 -4.60
C VAL A 119 5.65 11.87 -5.84
N ALA A 120 5.84 10.82 -6.65
CA ALA A 120 6.64 10.89 -7.87
C ALA A 120 5.96 11.78 -8.93
N ASP A 121 4.65 11.67 -9.10
CA ASP A 121 3.88 12.50 -10.04
C ASP A 121 3.95 13.99 -9.67
N VAL A 122 3.73 14.31 -8.39
CA VAL A 122 3.76 15.69 -7.90
C VAL A 122 5.17 16.27 -8.00
N MET A 123 6.20 15.48 -7.69
CA MET A 123 7.60 15.92 -7.84
C MET A 123 7.96 16.16 -9.31
N ALA A 124 7.55 15.27 -10.23
CA ALA A 124 7.74 15.48 -11.66
C ALA A 124 7.03 16.76 -12.15
N MET A 125 5.81 17.01 -11.66
CA MET A 125 5.04 18.22 -11.96
C MET A 125 5.80 19.50 -11.53
N ILE A 126 6.32 19.52 -10.30
CA ILE A 126 7.11 20.64 -9.77
C ILE A 126 8.41 20.83 -10.57
N MET A 127 9.13 19.74 -10.86
CA MET A 127 10.38 19.80 -11.64
C MET A 127 10.16 20.32 -13.07
N ASN A 128 8.96 20.14 -13.61
CA ASN A 128 8.54 20.68 -14.90
C ASN A 128 8.00 22.13 -14.81
N GLY A 129 8.15 22.80 -13.66
CA GLY A 129 7.87 24.23 -13.48
C GLY A 129 6.42 24.58 -13.12
N VAL A 130 5.56 23.60 -12.84
CA VAL A 130 4.21 23.86 -12.35
C VAL A 130 4.26 24.21 -10.87
N THR A 131 3.64 25.32 -10.48
CA THR A 131 3.61 25.74 -9.08
C THR A 131 2.47 25.07 -8.32
N MET A 132 2.59 24.95 -6.99
CA MET A 132 1.47 24.52 -6.14
C MET A 132 0.27 25.49 -6.19
N ALA A 133 0.47 26.75 -6.61
CA ALA A 133 -0.62 27.69 -6.83
C ALA A 133 -1.45 27.34 -8.09
N ASP A 134 -0.82 26.70 -9.09
CA ASP A 134 -1.48 26.21 -10.30
C ASP A 134 -2.02 24.77 -10.15
N ALA A 135 -1.69 24.10 -9.04
CA ALA A 135 -2.10 22.73 -8.74
C ALA A 135 -3.61 22.57 -8.46
N GLY A 136 -4.39 23.65 -8.45
CA GLY A 136 -5.85 23.57 -8.30
C GLY A 136 -6.50 22.70 -9.38
N ALA A 137 -6.05 22.82 -10.64
CA ALA A 137 -6.52 21.97 -11.73
C ALA A 137 -6.11 20.50 -11.55
N TYR A 138 -4.92 20.26 -10.99
CA TYR A 138 -4.40 18.93 -10.69
C TYR A 138 -5.20 18.23 -9.57
N VAL A 139 -5.48 18.95 -8.48
CA VAL A 139 -6.33 18.44 -7.39
C VAL A 139 -7.74 18.16 -7.89
N ALA A 140 -8.29 19.02 -8.75
CA ALA A 140 -9.60 18.82 -9.36
C ALA A 140 -9.65 17.57 -10.26
N GLN A 141 -8.63 17.37 -11.11
CA GLN A 141 -8.52 16.19 -11.95
C GLN A 141 -8.36 14.91 -11.12
N SER A 142 -7.50 14.93 -10.09
CA SER A 142 -7.37 13.80 -9.16
C SER A 142 -8.69 13.47 -8.47
N ALA A 143 -9.48 14.48 -8.09
CA ALA A 143 -10.81 14.27 -7.51
C ALA A 143 -11.80 13.66 -8.53
N ALA A 144 -11.77 14.10 -9.79
CA ALA A 144 -12.59 13.54 -10.87
C ALA A 144 -12.22 12.09 -11.23
N ASP A 145 -10.96 11.71 -11.03
CA ASP A 145 -10.46 10.36 -11.30
C ASP A 145 -10.73 9.36 -10.17
N ARG A 146 -11.19 9.83 -9.00
CA ARG A 146 -11.60 8.94 -7.91
C ARG A 146 -12.91 8.24 -8.26
N PRO A 147 -13.12 6.99 -7.78
CA PRO A 147 -14.43 6.35 -7.85
C PRO A 147 -15.49 7.27 -7.27
N LEU A 148 -16.67 7.31 -7.90
CA LEU A 148 -17.82 7.97 -7.31
C LEU A 148 -18.19 7.21 -6.03
N ASP A 149 -18.43 7.94 -4.94
CA ASP A 149 -19.05 7.35 -3.74
C ASP A 149 -20.43 6.80 -4.16
N ALA A 150 -20.65 5.50 -3.91
CA ALA A 150 -21.87 4.78 -4.30
C ALA A 150 -23.07 5.11 -3.41
#